data_AF-A0A8T4QGE7-F1
#
_entry.id   AF-A0A8T4QGE7-F1
#
_cell.length_a   1.000
_cell.length_b   1.000
_cell.length_c   1.000
_cell.angle_alpha   90.00
_cell.angle_beta   90.00
_cell.angle_gamma   90.00
#
_symmetry.space_group_name_H-M   'P 1'
#
loop_
_entity.id
_entity.type
_entity.pdbx_description
1 polymer ?
#
loop_
_entity_poly.entity_id
_entity_poly.type
_entity_poly.pdbx_seq_one_letter_code
_entity_poly.pdbx_strand_id
1 'polypeptide(L)'
;MKNYKLLGILILCIIGIVFGIIIYTQQTQDQQTQDSDNFGIPNDECEKPCLDPITPIRENPHWYLDLSMCKIIFSNITLRDNCYYEFALKEKGIFYCGSIENDVKRVGCFSALSSEINYLDCGKIKNNANLNECYTFFAVFNTDISICQNIDNGHIGSCYISFASNTNNSKICDRIRNIPNCYGYRGGDFPTNVCYKQNCYKTLDIE
;
A
#
# COMPACT_ATOMS: atom_id res chain seq x y z
N MET A 1 49.89 10.01 31.52
CA MET A 1 49.03 8.87 31.89
C MET A 1 47.50 9.15 31.82
N LYS A 2 47.00 10.30 31.32
CA LYS A 2 45.54 10.52 31.19
C LYS A 2 44.97 10.18 29.81
N ASN A 3 45.79 10.08 28.76
CA ASN A 3 45.32 9.97 27.38
C ASN A 3 44.89 8.55 26.96
N TYR A 4 45.38 7.49 27.62
CA TYR A 4 45.00 6.10 27.27
C TYR A 4 43.59 5.72 27.72
N LYS A 5 43.04 6.39 28.75
CA LYS A 5 41.66 6.16 29.19
C LYS A 5 40.65 6.65 28.14
N LEU A 6 40.93 7.81 27.52
CA LEU A 6 40.07 8.36 26.48
C LEU A 6 40.12 7.53 25.20
N LEU A 7 41.31 7.04 24.83
CA LEU A 7 41.49 6.15 23.68
C LEU A 7 40.74 4.82 23.86
N GLY A 8 40.75 4.25 25.06
CA GLY A 8 40.02 3.01 25.37
C GLY A 8 38.51 3.14 25.20
N ILE A 9 37.92 4.27 25.62
CA ILE A 9 36.47 4.53 25.47
C ILE A 9 36.09 4.67 24.00
N LEU A 10 36.90 5.40 23.21
CA LEU A 10 36.64 5.58 21.77
C LEU A 10 36.67 4.24 21.02
N ILE A 11 37.61 3.34 21.35
CA ILE A 11 37.70 2.02 20.72
C ILE A 11 36.46 1.18 21.03
N LEU A 12 35.97 1.19 22.28
CA LEU A 12 34.76 0.45 22.66
C LEU A 12 33.50 0.98 21.95
N CYS A 13 33.38 2.29 21.76
CA CYS A 13 32.27 2.89 21.00
C CYS A 13 32.29 2.45 19.53
N ILE A 14 33.47 2.44 18.89
CA ILE A 14 33.61 2.03 17.49
C ILE A 14 33.24 0.55 17.33
N ILE A 15 33.71 -0.32 18.24
CA ILE A 15 33.37 -1.75 18.21
C ILE A 15 31.86 -1.95 18.32
N GLY A 16 31.18 -1.22 19.22
CA GLY A 16 29.72 -1.30 19.38
C GLY A 16 28.96 -0.90 18.11
N ILE A 17 29.39 0.17 17.44
CA ILE A 17 28.77 0.63 16.18
C ILE A 17 28.95 -0.41 15.07
N VAL A 18 30.17 -0.94 14.90
CA VAL A 18 30.45 -1.96 13.88
C VAL A 18 29.64 -3.23 14.13
N PHE A 19 29.55 -3.68 15.39
CA PHE A 19 28.77 -4.87 15.74
C PHE A 19 27.27 -4.66 15.47
N GLY A 20 26.74 -3.47 15.76
CA GLY A 20 25.36 -3.10 15.44
C GLY A 20 25.07 -3.11 13.94
N ILE A 21 25.98 -2.60 13.10
CA ILE A 21 25.83 -2.63 11.64
C ILE A 21 25.82 -4.08 11.12
N ILE A 22 26.70 -4.95 11.64
CA ILE A 22 26.76 -6.36 11.22
C ILE A 22 25.44 -7.07 11.53
N ILE A 23 24.91 -6.93 12.74
CA ILE A 23 23.63 -7.54 13.14
C ILE A 23 22.48 -7.03 12.26
N TYR A 24 22.44 -5.71 12.00
CA TYR A 24 21.43 -5.10 11.14
C TYR A 24 21.45 -5.68 9.71
N THR A 25 22.65 -5.86 9.14
CA THR A 25 22.78 -6.44 7.79
C THR A 25 22.39 -7.91 7.71
N GLN A 26 22.63 -8.71 8.76
CA GLN A 26 22.21 -10.11 8.79
C GLN A 26 20.68 -10.26 8.81
N GLN A 27 19.97 -9.43 9.57
CA GLN A 27 18.49 -9.47 9.60
C GLN A 27 17.85 -9.19 8.24
N THR A 28 18.49 -8.41 7.37
CA THR A 28 17.93 -8.10 6.04
C THR A 28 18.08 -9.24 5.02
N GLN A 29 19.00 -10.19 5.23
CA GLN A 29 19.18 -11.31 4.30
C GLN A 29 18.21 -12.48 4.58
N ASP A 30 17.79 -12.67 5.82
CA ASP A 30 16.89 -13.78 6.19
C ASP A 30 15.45 -13.60 5.70
N GLN A 31 15.06 -12.39 5.27
CA GLN A 31 13.72 -12.13 4.71
C GLN A 31 13.58 -12.45 3.20
N GLN A 32 14.64 -12.90 2.51
CA GLN A 32 14.58 -13.18 1.06
C GLN A 32 14.60 -14.66 0.66
N THR A 33 14.63 -15.62 1.59
CA THR A 33 14.80 -17.06 1.24
C THR A 33 13.70 -18.00 1.72
N GLN A 34 12.59 -17.51 2.26
CA GLN A 34 11.45 -18.34 2.66
C GLN A 34 10.25 -18.12 1.71
N ASP A 35 10.36 -18.59 0.46
CA ASP A 35 9.20 -18.79 -0.44
C ASP A 35 9.60 -19.70 -1.63
N SER A 36 10.12 -20.90 -1.33
CA SER A 36 10.29 -21.95 -2.35
C SER A 36 10.26 -23.35 -1.75
N ASP A 37 9.26 -23.65 -0.92
CA ASP A 37 8.99 -25.04 -0.51
C ASP A 37 7.87 -25.64 -1.36
N ASN A 38 8.35 -26.42 -2.33
CA ASN A 38 7.74 -27.54 -3.04
C ASN A 38 6.50 -28.15 -2.36
N PHE A 39 5.30 -27.78 -2.82
CA PHE A 39 4.07 -28.52 -2.52
C PHE A 39 3.89 -29.61 -3.59
N GLY A 40 4.24 -30.85 -3.24
CA GLY A 40 3.92 -32.02 -4.06
C GLY A 40 2.41 -32.26 -4.04
N ILE A 41 1.72 -31.90 -5.12
CA ILE A 41 0.30 -32.21 -5.33
C ILE A 41 0.22 -33.63 -5.92
N PRO A 42 -0.59 -34.54 -5.34
CA PRO A 42 -0.87 -35.84 -5.94
C PRO A 42 -1.61 -35.65 -7.28
N ASN A 43 -1.02 -36.17 -8.35
CA ASN A 43 -1.64 -36.23 -9.67
C ASN A 43 -2.71 -37.33 -9.67
N ASP A 44 -3.95 -37.02 -9.32
CA ASP A 44 -5.08 -37.87 -9.67
C ASP A 44 -6.30 -37.00 -10.05
N GLU A 45 -6.71 -37.16 -11.31
CA GLU A 45 -8.02 -36.82 -11.93
C GLU A 45 -8.47 -35.33 -11.96
N CYS A 46 -7.92 -34.57 -12.91
CA CYS A 46 -8.63 -33.44 -13.52
C CYS A 46 -9.15 -33.86 -14.92
N GLU A 47 -10.44 -34.18 -15.02
CA GLU A 47 -11.17 -34.43 -16.29
C GLU A 47 -11.60 -33.13 -17.02
N LYS A 48 -10.98 -31.99 -16.71
CA LYS A 48 -11.11 -30.75 -17.48
C LYS A 48 -9.76 -30.41 -18.08
N PRO A 49 -9.69 -29.82 -19.30
CA PRO A 49 -8.43 -29.57 -19.97
C PRO A 49 -7.51 -28.75 -19.06
N CYS A 50 -6.44 -29.40 -18.58
CA CYS A 50 -5.37 -28.74 -17.87
C CYS A 50 -4.77 -27.72 -18.83
N LEU A 51 -4.88 -26.44 -18.47
CA LEU A 51 -3.98 -25.42 -19.00
C LEU A 51 -2.56 -25.91 -18.75
N ASP A 52 -1.77 -26.01 -19.81
CA ASP A 52 -0.40 -26.51 -19.76
C ASP A 52 0.41 -25.83 -18.64
N PRO A 53 1.31 -26.57 -17.96
CA PRO A 53 2.18 -26.00 -16.94
C PRO A 53 2.93 -24.81 -17.53
N ILE A 54 2.69 -23.65 -16.94
CA ILE A 54 3.16 -22.34 -17.38
C ILE A 54 4.68 -22.43 -17.54
N THR A 55 5.15 -22.52 -18.79
CA THR A 55 6.57 -22.36 -19.11
C THR A 55 7.05 -21.01 -18.54
N PRO A 56 8.28 -20.90 -18.02
CA PRO A 56 8.78 -19.65 -17.46
C PRO A 56 8.54 -18.51 -18.45
N ILE A 57 7.73 -17.53 -18.02
CA ILE A 57 7.29 -16.37 -18.81
C ILE A 57 8.49 -15.45 -19.04
N ARG A 58 9.47 -15.88 -19.84
CA ARG A 58 10.75 -15.16 -19.99
C ARG A 58 11.00 -14.57 -21.37
N GLU A 59 10.19 -14.88 -22.40
CA GLU A 59 10.54 -14.42 -23.76
C GLU A 59 9.39 -13.85 -24.60
N ASN A 60 8.17 -13.70 -24.07
CA ASN A 60 7.11 -13.05 -24.83
C ASN A 60 6.53 -11.83 -24.07
N PRO A 61 6.94 -10.60 -24.39
CA PRO A 61 6.52 -9.41 -23.67
C PRO A 61 5.05 -9.06 -23.90
N HIS A 62 4.31 -9.75 -24.77
CA HIS A 62 2.94 -9.35 -25.18
C HIS A 62 1.80 -9.67 -24.20
N TRP A 63 2.07 -10.18 -23.00
CA TRP A 63 1.02 -10.52 -22.02
C TRP A 63 0.22 -9.29 -21.53
N TYR A 64 0.66 -8.07 -21.83
CA TYR A 64 -0.06 -6.81 -21.55
C TYR A 64 -1.22 -6.50 -22.53
N LEU A 65 -1.53 -7.37 -23.51
CA LEU A 65 -2.59 -7.07 -24.50
C LEU A 65 -4.01 -7.27 -23.98
N ASP A 66 -4.22 -8.15 -23.00
CA ASP A 66 -5.56 -8.45 -22.49
C ASP A 66 -5.60 -8.40 -20.97
N LEU A 67 -6.38 -7.47 -20.44
CA LEU A 67 -6.67 -7.32 -19.01
C LEU A 67 -7.15 -8.62 -18.36
N SER A 68 -7.85 -9.47 -19.11
CA SER A 68 -8.35 -10.75 -18.60
C SER A 68 -7.22 -11.62 -18.07
N MET A 69 -6.01 -11.49 -18.66
CA MET A 69 -4.82 -12.22 -18.23
C MET A 69 -4.37 -11.80 -16.83
N CYS A 70 -4.41 -10.50 -16.50
CA CYS A 70 -4.06 -10.04 -15.15
C CYS A 70 -4.92 -10.72 -14.08
N LYS A 71 -6.21 -10.95 -14.36
CA LYS A 71 -7.11 -11.61 -13.40
C LYS A 71 -6.76 -13.07 -13.12
N ILE A 72 -6.13 -13.76 -14.07
CA ILE A 72 -5.84 -15.20 -13.97
C ILE A 72 -4.55 -15.45 -13.15
N ILE A 73 -3.73 -14.43 -12.90
CA ILE A 73 -2.50 -14.52 -12.11
C ILE A 73 -2.85 -14.52 -10.61
N PHE A 74 -3.41 -15.63 -10.11
CA PHE A 74 -3.81 -15.74 -8.71
C PHE A 74 -2.66 -16.08 -7.76
N SER A 75 -1.67 -16.85 -8.23
CA SER A 75 -0.59 -17.38 -7.38
C SER A 75 0.52 -16.38 -7.08
N ASN A 76 0.65 -15.31 -7.87
CA ASN A 76 1.73 -14.34 -7.72
C ASN A 76 1.17 -12.92 -7.72
N ILE A 77 0.87 -12.41 -6.52
CA ILE A 77 0.30 -11.07 -6.30
C ILE A 77 1.21 -10.00 -6.90
N THR A 78 2.53 -10.11 -6.77
CA THR A 78 3.49 -9.15 -7.32
C THR A 78 3.39 -9.04 -8.84
N LEU A 79 3.33 -10.18 -9.53
CA LEU A 79 3.20 -10.23 -10.99
C LEU A 79 1.82 -9.71 -11.42
N ARG A 80 0.76 -10.08 -10.71
CA ARG A 80 -0.61 -9.61 -10.94
C ARG A 80 -0.71 -8.09 -10.83
N ASP A 81 -0.14 -7.54 -9.77
CA ASP A 81 -0.13 -6.10 -9.50
C ASP A 81 0.72 -5.32 -10.51
N ASN A 82 1.87 -5.89 -10.93
CA ASN A 82 2.63 -5.33 -12.07
C ASN A 82 1.79 -5.32 -13.34
N CYS A 83 1.01 -6.37 -13.60
CA CYS A 83 0.17 -6.44 -14.78
C CYS A 83 -0.88 -5.32 -14.80
N TYR A 84 -1.59 -5.12 -13.69
CA TYR A 84 -2.53 -4.00 -13.59
C TYR A 84 -1.85 -2.63 -13.67
N TYR A 85 -0.68 -2.47 -13.07
CA TYR A 85 0.09 -1.23 -13.11
C TYR A 85 0.46 -0.85 -14.55
N GLU A 86 1.10 -1.75 -15.29
CA GLU A 86 1.51 -1.50 -16.68
C GLU A 86 0.29 -1.23 -17.59
N PHE A 87 -0.80 -1.98 -17.38
CA PHE A 87 -2.04 -1.78 -18.11
C PHE A 87 -2.67 -0.41 -17.81
N ALA A 88 -2.63 0.03 -16.55
CA ALA A 88 -3.10 1.35 -16.13
C ALA A 88 -2.36 2.47 -16.85
N LEU A 89 -1.03 2.38 -16.93
CA LEU A 89 -0.20 3.38 -17.61
C LEU A 89 -0.46 3.39 -19.11
N LYS A 90 -0.54 2.21 -19.73
CA LYS A 90 -0.74 2.07 -21.17
C LYS A 90 -2.09 2.62 -21.62
N GLU A 91 -3.17 2.24 -20.95
CA GLU A 91 -4.54 2.62 -21.31
C GLU A 91 -5.00 3.92 -20.63
N LYS A 92 -4.14 4.52 -19.79
CA LYS A 92 -4.47 5.70 -18.97
C LYS A 92 -5.72 5.49 -18.11
N GLY A 93 -5.93 4.24 -17.67
CA GLY A 93 -7.15 3.79 -17.02
C GLY A 93 -6.99 3.72 -15.50
N ILE A 94 -7.47 4.73 -14.79
CA ILE A 94 -7.30 4.83 -13.34
C ILE A 94 -7.92 3.66 -12.55
N PHE A 95 -8.98 3.05 -13.10
CA PHE A 95 -9.66 1.93 -12.45
C PHE A 95 -8.78 0.68 -12.33
N TYR A 96 -7.75 0.56 -13.17
CA TYR A 96 -6.77 -0.52 -13.08
C TYR A 96 -5.89 -0.36 -11.85
N CYS A 97 -5.55 0.87 -11.45
CA CYS A 97 -4.80 1.13 -10.22
C CYS A 97 -5.55 0.59 -9.00
N GLY A 98 -6.88 0.75 -8.93
CA GLY A 98 -7.70 0.16 -7.87
C GLY A 98 -7.65 -1.37 -7.79
N SER A 99 -7.23 -2.06 -8.86
CA SER A 99 -7.14 -3.54 -8.86
C SER A 99 -5.80 -4.06 -8.28
N ILE A 100 -4.87 -3.16 -7.95
CA ILE A 100 -3.56 -3.49 -7.36
C ILE A 100 -3.74 -3.73 -5.86
N GLU A 101 -3.29 -4.86 -5.34
CA GLU A 101 -3.42 -5.18 -3.91
C GLU A 101 -2.31 -4.54 -3.07
N ASN A 102 -1.10 -4.43 -3.61
CA ASN A 102 0.01 -3.75 -2.96
C ASN A 102 -0.22 -2.22 -2.88
N ASP A 103 -0.45 -1.72 -1.69
CA ASP A 103 -0.75 -0.31 -1.43
C ASP A 103 0.30 0.66 -2.00
N VAL A 104 1.59 0.37 -1.85
CA VAL A 104 2.67 1.24 -2.34
C VAL A 104 2.62 1.36 -3.86
N LYS A 105 2.45 0.24 -4.56
CA LYS A 105 2.34 0.21 -6.02
C LYS A 105 1.03 0.84 -6.50
N ARG A 106 -0.07 0.64 -5.77
CA ARG A 106 -1.36 1.26 -6.07
C ARG A 106 -1.31 2.78 -5.99
N VAL A 107 -0.73 3.33 -4.91
CA VAL A 107 -0.49 4.78 -4.79
C VAL A 107 0.46 5.27 -5.88
N GLY A 108 1.52 4.52 -6.19
CA GLY A 108 2.42 4.82 -7.31
C GLY A 108 1.69 4.88 -8.65
N CYS A 109 0.73 3.99 -8.89
CA CYS A 109 -0.10 3.96 -10.09
C CYS A 109 -0.96 5.22 -10.23
N PHE A 110 -1.69 5.60 -9.16
CA PHE A 110 -2.48 6.83 -9.17
C PHE A 110 -1.60 8.07 -9.38
N SER A 111 -0.43 8.10 -8.73
CA SER A 111 0.56 9.17 -8.89
C SER A 111 1.06 9.30 -10.33
N ALA A 112 1.42 8.20 -10.97
CA ALA A 112 1.89 8.20 -12.36
C ALA A 112 0.82 8.72 -13.34
N LEU A 113 -0.45 8.45 -13.08
CA LEU A 113 -1.55 8.92 -13.93
C LEU A 113 -2.08 10.32 -13.57
N SER A 114 -1.76 10.85 -12.40
CA SER A 114 -2.34 12.09 -11.84
C SER A 114 -2.22 13.33 -12.75
N SER A 115 -1.23 13.36 -13.65
CA SER A 115 -1.03 14.44 -14.62
C SER A 115 -1.91 14.31 -15.88
N GLU A 116 -2.46 13.12 -16.13
CA GLU A 116 -3.18 12.79 -17.36
C GLU A 116 -4.69 12.67 -17.16
N ILE A 117 -5.13 12.51 -15.91
CA ILE A 117 -6.53 12.28 -15.54
C ILE A 117 -6.96 13.25 -14.44
N ASN A 118 -8.26 13.40 -14.23
CA ASN A 118 -8.80 14.26 -13.18
C ASN A 118 -9.55 13.44 -12.12
N TYR A 119 -9.84 14.06 -10.98
CA TYR A 119 -10.56 13.38 -9.90
C TYR A 119 -11.99 12.96 -10.28
N LEU A 120 -12.60 13.56 -11.32
CA LEU A 120 -13.92 13.15 -11.80
C LEU A 120 -13.87 11.75 -12.45
N ASP A 121 -12.71 11.33 -12.95
CA ASP A 121 -12.50 9.98 -13.46
C ASP A 121 -12.61 8.92 -12.36
N CYS A 122 -12.41 9.27 -11.07
CA CYS A 122 -12.65 8.36 -9.95
C CYS A 122 -14.08 7.81 -9.99
N GLY A 123 -15.08 8.62 -10.36
CA GLY A 123 -16.49 8.22 -10.42
C GLY A 123 -16.80 7.05 -11.36
N LYS A 124 -15.85 6.64 -12.21
CA LYS A 124 -15.95 5.46 -13.08
C LYS A 124 -15.60 4.15 -12.36
N ILE A 125 -14.99 4.22 -11.18
CA ILE A 125 -14.58 3.05 -10.38
C ILE A 125 -15.81 2.47 -9.68
N LYS A 126 -16.09 1.19 -9.93
CA LYS A 126 -17.28 0.50 -9.36
C LYS A 126 -17.08 -0.01 -7.93
N ASN A 127 -15.85 -0.28 -7.52
CA ASN A 127 -15.56 -0.77 -6.18
C ASN A 127 -15.45 0.43 -5.22
N ASN A 128 -16.29 0.49 -4.19
CA ASN A 128 -16.33 1.64 -3.28
C ASN A 128 -15.02 1.88 -2.52
N ALA A 129 -14.29 0.83 -2.13
CA ALA A 129 -13.00 1.01 -1.44
C ALA A 129 -11.99 1.71 -2.36
N ASN A 130 -11.86 1.22 -3.59
CA ASN A 130 -10.97 1.81 -4.60
C ASN A 130 -11.42 3.22 -5.03
N LEU A 131 -12.73 3.46 -5.10
CA LEU A 131 -13.32 4.76 -5.37
C LEU A 131 -12.94 5.78 -4.28
N ASN A 132 -13.11 5.40 -3.02
CA ASN A 132 -12.82 6.26 -1.87
C ASN A 132 -11.32 6.56 -1.76
N GLU A 133 -10.48 5.59 -2.06
CA GLU A 133 -9.03 5.76 -2.12
C GLU A 133 -8.60 6.69 -3.26
N CYS A 134 -9.21 6.55 -4.44
CA CYS A 134 -8.99 7.44 -5.57
C CYS A 134 -9.26 8.91 -5.23
N TYR A 135 -10.44 9.19 -4.66
CA TYR A 135 -10.77 10.55 -4.21
C TYR A 135 -9.83 11.04 -3.11
N THR A 136 -9.42 10.16 -2.19
CA THR A 136 -8.46 10.50 -1.12
C THR A 136 -7.10 10.89 -1.71
N PHE A 137 -6.60 10.11 -2.68
CA PHE A 137 -5.38 10.41 -3.39
C PHE A 137 -5.45 11.79 -4.05
N PHE A 138 -6.49 12.09 -4.82
CA PHE A 138 -6.62 13.39 -5.48
C PHE A 138 -6.85 14.55 -4.52
N ALA A 139 -7.54 14.34 -3.41
CA ALA A 139 -7.68 15.36 -2.37
C ALA A 139 -6.30 15.78 -1.86
N VAL A 140 -5.43 14.81 -1.54
CA VAL A 140 -4.05 15.07 -1.09
C VAL A 140 -3.21 15.68 -2.21
N PHE A 141 -3.20 15.06 -3.39
CA PHE A 141 -2.37 15.45 -4.52
C PHE A 141 -2.68 16.87 -5.02
N ASN A 142 -3.97 17.21 -5.15
CA ASN A 142 -4.40 18.55 -5.57
C ASN A 142 -4.44 19.55 -4.42
N THR A 143 -4.16 19.13 -3.19
CA THR A 143 -4.36 19.93 -1.97
C THR A 143 -5.78 20.52 -1.84
N ASP A 144 -6.77 19.80 -2.37
CA ASP A 144 -8.18 20.21 -2.37
C ASP A 144 -9.04 19.28 -1.48
N ILE A 145 -9.28 19.72 -0.26
CA ILE A 145 -10.07 19.00 0.75
C ILE A 145 -11.55 18.83 0.34
N SER A 146 -12.05 19.62 -0.60
CA SER A 146 -13.44 19.51 -1.07
C SER A 146 -13.67 18.21 -1.84
N ILE A 147 -12.62 17.62 -2.42
CA ILE A 147 -12.69 16.33 -3.13
C ILE A 147 -13.16 15.21 -2.19
N CYS A 148 -12.79 15.25 -0.90
CA CYS A 148 -13.26 14.29 0.10
C CYS A 148 -14.80 14.28 0.26
N GLN A 149 -15.52 15.31 -0.19
CA GLN A 149 -16.99 15.33 -0.15
C GLN A 149 -17.64 14.31 -1.11
N ASN A 150 -16.87 13.77 -2.06
CA ASN A 150 -17.33 12.72 -2.98
C ASN A 150 -17.17 11.30 -2.40
N ILE A 151 -16.69 11.18 -1.16
CA ILE A 151 -16.45 9.90 -0.48
C ILE A 151 -17.65 9.56 0.40
N ASP A 152 -17.98 8.26 0.43
CA ASP A 152 -19.03 7.74 1.30
C ASP A 152 -18.80 8.14 2.77
N ASN A 153 -19.87 8.46 3.50
CA ASN A 153 -19.80 8.93 4.90
C ASN A 153 -19.01 8.00 5.84
N GLY A 154 -18.92 6.70 5.54
CA GLY A 154 -18.14 5.73 6.31
C GLY A 154 -16.62 5.87 6.16
N HIS A 155 -16.14 6.49 5.08
CA HIS A 155 -14.72 6.57 4.73
C HIS A 155 -14.18 8.01 4.65
N ILE A 156 -15.07 9.03 4.68
CA ILE A 156 -14.66 10.44 4.62
C ILE A 156 -13.68 10.84 5.73
N GLY A 157 -13.77 10.21 6.91
CA GLY A 157 -12.84 10.42 8.01
C GLY A 157 -11.40 10.05 7.65
N SER A 158 -11.19 8.94 6.93
CA SER A 158 -9.88 8.53 6.45
C SER A 158 -9.29 9.55 5.46
N CYS A 159 -10.12 10.10 4.57
CA CYS A 159 -9.67 11.15 3.64
C CYS A 159 -9.17 12.40 4.36
N TYR A 160 -9.93 12.86 5.37
CA TYR A 160 -9.53 14.01 6.19
C TYR A 160 -8.25 13.76 6.99
N ILE A 161 -8.05 12.54 7.52
CA ILE A 161 -6.79 12.19 8.19
C ILE A 161 -5.64 12.23 7.20
N SER A 162 -5.74 11.52 6.06
CA SER A 162 -4.69 11.50 5.05
C SER A 162 -4.32 12.91 4.59
N PHE A 163 -5.32 13.77 4.37
CA PHE A 163 -5.09 15.16 4.01
C PHE A 163 -4.41 15.94 5.13
N ALA A 164 -4.91 15.86 6.37
CA ALA A 164 -4.34 16.56 7.51
C ALA A 164 -2.87 16.18 7.72
N SER A 165 -2.55 14.89 7.66
CA SER A 165 -1.19 14.36 7.81
C SER A 165 -0.25 14.84 6.70
N ASN A 166 -0.70 14.81 5.43
CA ASN A 166 0.14 15.23 4.31
C ASN A 166 0.33 16.75 4.24
N THR A 167 -0.61 17.54 4.73
CA THR A 167 -0.53 19.01 4.74
C THR A 167 -0.07 19.59 6.08
N ASN A 168 0.19 18.73 7.07
CA ASN A 168 0.45 19.09 8.46
C ASN A 168 -0.54 20.13 9.03
N ASN A 169 -1.84 19.95 8.73
CA ASN A 169 -2.90 20.91 9.07
C ASN A 169 -3.93 20.28 10.02
N SER A 170 -3.69 20.42 11.32
CA SER A 170 -4.54 19.87 12.38
C SER A 170 -5.95 20.44 12.43
N LYS A 171 -6.20 21.63 11.88
CA LYS A 171 -7.55 22.22 11.79
C LYS A 171 -8.50 21.39 10.92
N ILE A 172 -7.95 20.52 10.07
CA ILE A 172 -8.75 19.60 9.26
C ILE A 172 -9.34 18.48 10.10
N CYS A 173 -8.64 18.08 11.18
CA CYS A 173 -9.18 17.11 12.15
C CYS A 173 -10.46 17.63 12.82
N ASP A 174 -10.67 18.95 12.90
CA ASP A 174 -11.92 19.53 13.40
C ASP A 174 -13.13 19.31 12.49
N ARG A 175 -12.91 19.03 11.20
CA ARG A 175 -13.97 18.72 10.24
C ARG A 175 -14.45 17.28 10.34
N ILE A 176 -13.69 16.42 11.01
CA ILE A 176 -14.11 15.05 11.30
C ILE A 176 -15.22 15.14 12.34
N ARG A 177 -16.46 14.81 11.94
CA ARG A 177 -17.59 14.78 12.87
C ARG A 177 -17.26 13.82 14.01
N ASN A 178 -17.49 14.28 15.24
CA ASN A 178 -17.53 13.38 16.38
C ASN A 178 -18.72 12.46 16.18
N ILE A 179 -18.47 11.24 15.72
CA ILE A 179 -19.48 10.20 15.67
C ILE A 179 -19.71 9.81 17.14
N PRO A 180 -20.86 10.16 17.74
CA PRO A 180 -21.18 9.75 19.09
C PRO A 180 -21.30 8.23 19.01
N ASN A 181 -20.43 7.55 19.75
CA ASN A 181 -20.24 6.10 19.71
C ASN A 181 -19.34 5.59 18.58
N CYS A 182 -18.03 5.76 18.79
CA CYS A 182 -17.01 4.87 18.25
C CYS A 182 -17.21 3.46 18.88
N TYR A 183 -18.30 2.76 18.51
CA TYR A 183 -18.56 1.40 18.98
C TYR A 183 -17.60 0.46 18.25
N GLY A 184 -16.61 -0.02 18.99
CA GLY A 184 -15.68 -1.04 18.51
C GLY A 184 -16.45 -2.25 17.98
N TYR A 185 -16.14 -2.64 16.76
CA TYR A 185 -16.53 -3.93 16.22
C TYR A 185 -15.86 -5.00 17.11
N ARG A 186 -16.64 -5.63 17.99
CA ARG A 186 -16.21 -6.82 18.74
C ARG A 186 -16.20 -8.00 17.76
N GLY A 187 -15.12 -8.17 17.00
CA GLY A 187 -14.93 -9.35 16.17
C GLY A 187 -13.69 -9.25 15.28
N GLY A 188 -12.54 -9.71 15.80
CA GLY A 188 -11.40 -10.19 15.00
C GLY A 188 -10.47 -9.12 14.39
N ASP A 189 -9.33 -8.93 15.06
CA ASP A 189 -7.99 -8.68 14.48
C ASP A 189 -7.59 -7.34 13.86
N PHE A 190 -8.23 -6.21 14.21
CA PHE A 190 -7.52 -4.91 14.21
C PHE A 190 -8.00 -4.00 15.36
N PRO A 191 -7.10 -3.42 16.19
CA PRO A 191 -7.47 -2.49 17.24
C PRO A 191 -7.70 -1.09 16.64
N THR A 192 -8.76 -0.88 15.86
CA THR A 192 -9.14 0.45 15.33
C THR A 192 -10.11 1.19 16.25
N ASN A 193 -9.94 1.06 17.57
CA ASN A 193 -10.74 1.72 18.60
C ASN A 193 -10.33 3.19 18.84
N VAL A 194 -9.99 3.94 17.79
CA VAL A 194 -9.65 5.34 17.97
C VAL A 194 -10.54 6.16 17.05
N CYS A 195 -11.35 7.03 17.67
CA CYS A 195 -12.18 7.97 16.94
C CYS A 195 -11.31 8.72 15.92
N TYR A 196 -11.72 8.76 14.65
CA TYR A 196 -10.95 9.35 13.55
C TYR A 196 -10.35 10.73 13.91
N LYS A 197 -11.08 11.54 14.69
CA LYS A 197 -10.60 12.84 15.18
C LYS A 197 -9.38 12.71 16.12
N GLN A 198 -9.39 11.82 17.11
CA GLN A 198 -8.26 11.58 18.00
C GLN A 198 -7.07 10.97 17.25
N ASN A 199 -7.33 10.04 16.35
CA ASN A 199 -6.31 9.46 15.48
C ASN A 199 -5.63 10.54 14.62
N CYS A 200 -6.42 11.46 14.07
CA CYS A 200 -5.90 12.57 13.26
C CYS A 200 -4.87 13.40 14.03
N TYR A 201 -5.17 13.83 15.26
CA TYR A 201 -4.21 14.58 16.08
C TYR A 201 -3.00 13.75 16.48
N LYS A 202 -3.21 12.48 16.81
CA LYS A 202 -2.12 11.55 17.13
C LYS A 202 -1.15 11.36 15.96
N THR A 203 -1.66 11.23 14.73
CA THR A 203 -0.81 11.12 13.53
C THR A 203 0.00 12.39 13.27
N LEU A 204 -0.42 13.52 13.82
CA LEU A 204 0.27 14.80 13.70
C LEU A 204 1.24 15.07 14.87
N ASP A 205 1.38 14.15 15.83
CA ASP A 205 2.13 14.36 17.08
C ASP A 205 1.68 15.61 17.86
N ILE A 206 0.38 15.93 17.80
CA ILE A 206 -0.24 17.03 18.53
C ILE A 206 -1.07 16.42 19.67
N GLU A 207 -0.50 16.40 20.88
CA GLU A 207 -1.21 16.03 22.12
C GLU A 207 -2.09 17.16 22.67
#